data_AF-A0AAV1ZN50-F1
#
_entry.id   AF-A0AAV1ZN50-F1
#
_cell.length_a   1.000
_cell.length_b   1.000
_cell.length_c   1.000
_cell.angle_alpha   90.00
_cell.angle_beta   90.00
_cell.angle_gamma   90.00
#
_symmetry.space_group_name_H-M   'P 1'
#
loop_
_entity.id
_entity.type
_entity.pdbx_description
1 polymer ?
#
loop_
_entity_poly.entity_id
_entity_poly.type
_entity_poly.pdbx_seq_one_letter_code
_entity_poly.pdbx_strand_id
1 'polypeptide(L)' 'LHLHSEEKPYTCFVCNKTFSKKFYIKVHLRTHTKEKPYECDICHKTFI' A
#
# COMPACT_ATOMS: atom_id res chain seq x y z
N LEU A 1 15.31 -21.26 19.04
CA LEU A 1 15.96 -20.04 18.50
C LEU A 1 15.04 -19.47 17.43
N HIS A 2 14.66 -18.19 17.56
CA HIS A 2 13.67 -17.41 16.82
C HIS A 2 13.16 -18.00 15.47
N LEU A 3 12.02 -18.70 15.49
CA LEU A 3 11.23 -19.02 14.29
C LEU A 3 10.16 -17.94 14.08
N HIS A 4 10.61 -16.69 14.01
CA HIS A 4 9.79 -15.55 13.58
C HIS A 4 10.68 -14.67 12.70
N SER A 5 11.17 -15.24 11.59
CA SER A 5 11.71 -14.39 10.52
C SER A 5 10.50 -13.68 9.93
N GLU A 6 10.12 -12.53 10.51
CA GLU A 6 9.23 -11.57 9.87
C GLU A 6 9.96 -10.94 8.68
N GLU A 7 10.42 -11.76 7.75
CA GLU A 7 10.88 -11.29 6.46
C GLU A 7 9.64 -10.73 5.77
N LYS A 8 9.50 -9.42 5.92
CA LYS A 8 8.57 -8.58 5.20
C LYS A 8 9.37 -8.03 4.01
N PRO A 9 9.56 -8.82 2.92
CA PRO A 9 10.44 -8.43 1.82
C PRO A 9 9.93 -7.17 1.10
N TYR A 10 8.68 -6.80 1.34
CA TYR A 10 8.04 -5.66 0.71
C TYR A 10 8.18 -4.42 1.59
N THR A 11 9.24 -3.65 1.34
CA THR A 11 9.50 -2.38 2.05
C THR A 11 9.06 -1.19 1.19
N CYS A 12 8.29 -0.29 1.78
CA CYS A 12 7.92 0.98 1.16
C CYS A 12 9.12 1.91 1.09
N PHE A 13 9.54 2.33 -0.10
CA PHE A 13 10.68 3.23 -0.28
C PHE A 13 10.41 4.68 0.17
N VAL A 14 9.15 5.05 0.42
CA VAL A 14 8.77 6.41 0.84
C VAL A 14 8.84 6.58 2.36
N CYS A 15 8.37 5.59 3.13
CA CYS A 15 8.28 5.69 4.59
C CYS A 15 8.88 4.49 5.34
N ASN A 16 9.58 3.60 4.65
CA ASN A 16 10.25 2.40 5.18
C ASN A 16 9.34 1.41 5.93
N LYS A 17 8.01 1.52 5.78
CA LYS A 17 7.08 0.50 6.30
C LYS A 17 7.25 -0.81 5.54
N THR A 18 7.29 -1.91 6.29
CA THR A 18 7.44 -3.26 5.74
C THR A 18 6.12 -4.03 5.75
N PHE A 19 5.90 -4.84 4.72
CA PHE A 19 4.69 -5.62 4.51
C PHE A 19 5.04 -7.08 4.21
N SER A 20 4.20 -8.00 4.67
CA SER A 20 4.38 -9.44 4.43
C SER A 20 3.92 -9.90 3.04
N LYS A 21 3.06 -9.10 2.37
CA LYS A 21 2.52 -9.44 1.05
C LYS A 21 2.64 -8.28 0.07
N LYS A 22 2.91 -8.62 -1.20
CA LYS A 22 3.00 -7.68 -2.34
C LYS A 22 1.71 -6.85 -2.51
N PHE A 23 0.56 -7.47 -2.27
CA PHE A 23 -0.74 -6.77 -2.37
C PHE A 23 -0.84 -5.59 -1.41
N TYR A 24 -0.43 -5.77 -0.15
CA TYR A 24 -0.53 -4.72 0.86
C TYR A 24 0.41 -3.54 0.58
N ILE A 25 1.66 -3.79 0.16
CA ILE A 25 2.55 -2.69 -0.24
C ILE A 25 2.00 -1.94 -1.47
N LYS A 26 1.40 -2.64 -2.44
CA LYS A 26 0.85 -2.00 -3.65
C LYS A 26 -0.31 -1.06 -3.31
N VAL A 27 -1.21 -1.48 -2.43
CA VAL A 27 -2.31 -0.62 -1.93
C VAL A 27 -1.74 0.53 -1.10
N HIS A 28 -0.77 0.26 -0.22
CA HIS A 28 -0.10 1.28 0.57
C HIS A 28 0.58 2.35 -0.28
N LEU A 29 1.27 2.00 -1.38
CA LEU A 29 1.93 2.97 -2.24
C LEU A 29 0.96 4.01 -2.81
N ARG A 30 -0.31 3.64 -3.03
CA ARG A 30 -1.34 4.59 -3.49
C ARG A 30 -1.63 5.71 -2.48
N THR A 31 -1.37 5.49 -1.17
CA THR A 31 -1.54 6.53 -0.15
C THR A 31 -0.49 7.63 -0.28
N HIS A 32 0.67 7.32 -0.88
CA HIS A 32 1.73 8.30 -1.13
C HIS A 32 1.54 9.03 -2.45
N THR A 33 1.10 8.33 -3.50
CA THR A 33 0.88 8.96 -4.81
C THR A 33 -0.36 9.85 -4.83
N LYS A 34 -1.28 9.70 -3.86
CA LYS A 34 -2.61 10.35 -3.86
C LYS A 34 -3.36 10.14 -5.17
N GLU A 35 -2.99 9.12 -5.94
CA GLU A 35 -3.71 8.75 -7.15
C GLU A 35 -5.07 8.25 -6.72
N LYS A 36 -6.11 8.88 -7.27
CA LYS A 36 -7.48 8.49 -7.03
C LYS A 36 -8.07 7.94 -8.33
N PRO A 37 -7.74 6.69 -8.70
CA PRO A 37 -8.13 6.11 -9.98
C PRO A 37 -9.63 5.82 -10.06
N TYR A 38 -10.35 5.85 -8.95
CA TYR A 38 -11.78 5.57 -8.92
C TYR A 38 -12.55 6.87 -8.75
N GLU A 39 -13.33 7.25 -9.75
CA GLU A 39 -14.28 8.34 -9.66
C GLU A 39 -15.70 7.76 -9.60
N CYS A 40 -16.54 8.30 -8.74
CA CYS A 40 -17.96 7.97 -8.74
C CYS A 40 -18.70 8.86 -9.74
N ASP A 41 -19.25 8.29 -10.80
CA ASP A 41 -19.95 9.05 -11.87
C ASP A 41 -21.20 9.81 -11.38
N ILE A 42 -21.73 9.46 -10.20
CA ILE A 42 -22.93 10.09 -9.64
C ILE A 42 -22.56 11.33 -8.82
N CYS A 43 -21.55 11.23 -7.95
CA CYS A 43 -21.18 12.30 -7.02
C CYS A 43 -19.81 12.92 -7.29
N HIS A 44 -19.12 12.48 -8.34
CA HIS A 44 -17.79 12.91 -8.79
C HIS A 44 -16.72 12.87 -7.70
N LYS A 45 -16.94 12.06 -6.65
CA LYS A 45 -15.96 11.85 -5.60
C LYS A 45 -14.93 10.83 -6.06
N THR A 46 -13.67 11.14 -5.76
CA THR A 46 -12.52 10.34 -6.15
C THR A 46 -11.97 9.56 -4.94
N PHE A 47 -11.65 8.28 -5.17
CA PHE A 47 -11.22 7.29 -4.17
C PHE A 47 -9.95 6.56 -4.62
N ILE A 48 -9.21 5.99 -3.65
CA ILE A 48 -7.91 5.30 -3.81
C ILE A 48 -8.09 3.78 -3.90
#